data_AF-M2AQD1-F1
#
_entry.id   AF-M2AQD1-F1
#
_cell.length_a   1.000
_cell.length_b   1.000
_cell.length_c   1.000
_cell.angle_alpha   90.00
_cell.angle_beta   90.00
_cell.angle_gamma   90.00
#
_symmetry.space_group_name_H-M   'P 1'
#
loop_
_entity.id
_entity.type
_entity.pdbx_description
1 polymer ?
#
loop_
_entity_poly.entity_id
_entity_poly.type
_entity_poly.pdbx_seq_one_letter_code
_entity_poly.pdbx_strand_id
1 'polypeptide(L)'
;MLDYGIITEKFASLLTDTIRGKLLESEGYRVSVEEFIETEHTPKNILIKAIKLNNKAKSKTALIEKAKEDFKEIKQAFLIEPCLEKLLNEN
;
A
#
# COMPACT_ATOMS: atom_id res chain seq x y z
N MET A 1 -3.09 -22.63 -8.00
CA MET A 1 -3.82 -21.63 -7.15
C MET A 1 -3.98 -20.29 -7.86
N LEU A 2 -3.08 -19.91 -8.78
CA LEU A 2 -3.24 -18.75 -9.67
C LEU A 2 -3.07 -19.19 -11.14
N ASP A 3 -3.84 -20.19 -11.55
CA ASP A 3 -3.70 -20.84 -12.87
C ASP A 3 -4.36 -20.03 -14.00
N TYR A 4 -5.05 -18.94 -13.63
CA TYR A 4 -5.70 -18.01 -14.56
C TYR A 4 -4.95 -16.69 -14.57
N GLY A 5 -4.30 -16.38 -15.69
CA GLY A 5 -3.44 -15.19 -15.84
C GLY A 5 -4.12 -13.87 -15.45
N ILE A 6 -5.41 -13.72 -15.77
CA ILE A 6 -6.19 -12.52 -15.40
C ILE A 6 -6.34 -12.36 -13.88
N ILE A 7 -6.47 -13.47 -13.13
CA ILE A 7 -6.59 -13.44 -11.68
C ILE A 7 -5.24 -13.09 -11.06
N THR A 8 -4.17 -13.71 -11.58
CA THR A 8 -2.79 -13.43 -11.18
C THR A 8 -2.44 -11.96 -11.34
N GLU A 9 -2.77 -11.38 -12.50
CA GLU A 9 -2.50 -9.97 -12.80
C GLU A 9 -3.26 -9.03 -11.86
N LYS A 10 -4.58 -9.23 -11.70
CA LYS A 10 -5.40 -8.40 -10.82
C LYS A 10 -4.94 -8.50 -9.37
N PHE A 11 -4.67 -9.71 -8.89
CA PHE A 11 -4.18 -9.92 -7.53
C PHE A 11 -2.83 -9.24 -7.30
N ALA A 12 -1.87 -9.42 -8.22
CA ALA A 12 -0.55 -8.80 -8.11
C ALA A 12 -0.64 -7.26 -8.11
N SER A 13 -1.51 -6.68 -8.95
CA SER A 13 -1.74 -5.22 -8.96
C SER A 13 -2.32 -4.74 -7.62
N LEU A 14 -3.37 -5.38 -7.12
CA LEU A 14 -4.03 -5.02 -5.86
C LEU A 14 -3.09 -5.15 -4.65
N LEU A 15 -2.32 -6.24 -4.61
CA LEU A 15 -1.34 -6.47 -3.55
C LEU A 15 -0.27 -5.36 -3.57
N THR A 16 0.23 -5.02 -4.75
CA THR A 16 1.23 -3.95 -4.91
C THR A 16 0.70 -2.59 -4.44
N ASP A 17 -0.54 -2.23 -4.80
CA ASP A 17 -1.13 -0.95 -4.41
C ASP A 17 -1.44 -0.90 -2.90
N THR A 18 -1.85 -2.03 -2.32
CA THR A 18 -2.02 -2.19 -0.86
C THR A 18 -0.70 -1.92 -0.13
N ILE A 19 0.40 -2.51 -0.61
CA ILE A 19 1.73 -2.33 -0.04
C ILE A 19 2.18 -0.86 -0.11
N ARG A 20 2.00 -0.22 -1.27
CA ARG A 20 2.33 1.21 -1.45
C ARG A 20 1.55 2.08 -0.46
N GLY A 21 0.25 1.78 -0.27
CA GLY A 21 -0.58 2.46 0.71
C GLY A 21 -0.06 2.30 2.14
N LYS A 22 0.21 1.06 2.58
CA LYS A 22 0.73 0.78 3.92
C LYS A 22 2.08 1.40 4.19
N LEU A 23 2.97 1.43 3.20
CA LEU A 23 4.26 2.06 3.33
C LEU A 23 4.12 3.58 3.53
N LEU A 24 3.23 4.23 2.77
CA LEU A 24 2.91 5.65 2.98
C LEU A 24 2.30 5.92 4.36
N GLU A 25 1.41 5.07 4.86
CA GLU A 25 0.88 5.17 6.22
C GLU A 25 2.01 5.08 7.27
N SER A 26 2.96 4.16 7.07
CA SER A 26 4.12 4.00 7.94
C SER A 26 5.08 5.19 7.95
N GLU A 27 5.09 5.97 6.88
CA GLU A 27 5.84 7.24 6.76
C GLU A 27 5.04 8.45 7.29
N GLY A 28 3.87 8.21 7.90
CA GLY A 28 3.08 9.24 8.56
C GLY A 28 2.15 10.02 7.63
N TYR A 29 1.76 9.42 6.51
CA TYR A 29 0.70 9.92 5.66
C TYR A 29 -0.65 9.34 6.07
N ARG A 30 -1.72 10.11 5.89
CA ARG A 30 -3.07 9.56 5.81
C ARG A 30 -3.30 9.14 4.37
N VAL A 31 -3.65 7.89 4.15
CA VAL A 31 -3.83 7.31 2.82
C VAL A 31 -5.29 6.95 2.58
N SER A 32 -5.76 7.22 1.36
CA SER A 32 -7.02 6.73 0.82
C SER A 32 -6.75 5.99 -0.49
N VAL A 33 -7.41 4.85 -0.68
CA VAL A 33 -7.35 4.06 -1.92
C VAL A 33 -8.75 4.13 -2.55
N GLU A 34 -8.86 4.80 -3.68
CA GLU A 34 -10.13 5.15 -4.31
C GLU A 34 -10.15 4.72 -5.77
N GLU A 35 -11.33 4.36 -6.30
CA GLU A 35 -11.50 4.14 -7.73
C GLU A 35 -11.62 5.50 -8.45
N PHE A 36 -10.73 5.75 -9.41
CA PHE A 36 -10.57 7.06 -10.06
C PHE A 36 -11.63 7.33 -11.13
N ILE A 37 -12.01 6.31 -11.90
CA ILE A 37 -13.02 6.37 -12.97
C ILE A 37 -13.73 5.02 -13.09
N GLU A 38 -14.93 5.02 -13.67
CA GLU A 38 -15.70 3.80 -13.96
C GLU A 38 -14.87 2.84 -14.83
N THR A 39 -14.93 1.55 -14.49
CA THR A 39 -14.12 0.48 -15.10
C THR A 39 -14.36 0.29 -16.60
N GLU A 40 -15.40 0.93 -17.15
CA GLU A 40 -15.77 0.94 -18.57
C GLU A 40 -14.64 1.43 -19.49
N HIS A 41 -13.70 2.23 -18.96
CA HIS A 41 -12.66 2.88 -19.77
C HIS A 41 -11.22 2.46 -19.47
N THR A 42 -10.92 1.85 -18.30
CA THR A 42 -9.59 1.26 -18.03
C THR A 42 -9.63 0.14 -16.98
N PRO A 43 -8.84 -0.93 -17.16
CA PRO A 43 -8.76 -2.04 -16.21
C PRO A 43 -7.97 -1.71 -14.93
N LYS A 44 -7.24 -0.58 -14.93
CA LYS A 44 -6.48 -0.09 -13.77
C LYS A 44 -7.08 1.25 -13.33
N ASN A 45 -7.90 1.19 -12.28
CA ASN A 45 -8.71 2.32 -11.83
C ASN A 45 -8.35 2.78 -10.40
N ILE A 46 -7.31 2.25 -9.75
CA ILE A 46 -6.98 2.61 -8.37
C ILE A 46 -6.10 3.86 -8.31
N LEU A 47 -6.57 4.87 -7.61
CA LEU A 47 -5.81 6.05 -7.19
C LEU A 47 -5.45 5.93 -5.70
N ILE A 48 -4.15 6.04 -5.40
CA ILE A 48 -3.65 6.15 -4.03
C ILE A 48 -3.43 7.64 -3.73
N LYS A 49 -4.21 8.18 -2.80
CA LYS A 49 -4.12 9.56 -2.33
C LYS A 49 -3.46 9.57 -0.95
N ALA A 50 -2.41 10.38 -0.77
CA ALA A 50 -1.68 10.47 0.49
C ALA A 50 -1.53 11.93 0.94
N ILE A 51 -1.88 12.21 2.20
CA ILE A 51 -1.79 13.53 2.83
C ILE A 51 -0.84 13.45 4.03
N LYS A 52 0.23 14.23 4.02
CA LYS A 52 1.21 14.25 5.12
C LYS A 52 0.58 14.80 6.39
N LEU A 53 0.64 14.03 7.48
CA LEU A 53 0.09 14.46 8.76
C LEU A 53 1.08 15.35 9.51
N ASN A 54 0.61 16.43 10.12
CA ASN A 54 1.44 17.31 10.95
C ASN A 54 1.83 16.65 12.28
N ASN A 55 3.05 16.92 12.77
CA ASN A 55 3.73 16.21 13.86
C ASN A 55 3.14 16.37 15.29
N LYS A 56 1.95 16.98 15.46
CA LYS A 56 1.46 17.39 16.79
C LYS A 56 0.57 16.37 17.51
N ALA A 57 0.28 15.20 16.95
CA ALA A 57 -0.65 14.24 17.55
C ALA A 57 0.07 12.95 18.01
N LYS A 58 -0.04 12.59 19.30
CA LYS A 58 0.36 11.26 19.81
C LYS A 58 -0.35 10.11 19.06
N SER A 59 -1.56 10.37 18.57
CA SER A 59 -2.31 9.45 17.71
C SER A 59 -1.59 9.11 16.40
N LYS A 60 -0.72 10.01 15.89
CA LYS A 60 0.07 9.77 14.66
C LYS A 60 1.08 8.64 14.88
N THR A 61 1.73 8.58 16.04
CA THR A 61 2.73 7.55 16.35
C THR A 61 2.10 6.16 16.36
N ALA A 62 0.98 5.99 17.06
CA ALA A 62 0.27 4.71 17.11
C ALA A 62 -0.22 4.25 15.73
N LEU A 63 -0.67 5.18 14.87
CA LEU A 63 -1.06 4.87 13.48
C LEU A 63 0.13 4.41 12.64
N ILE A 64 1.28 5.07 12.77
CA ILE A 64 2.52 4.69 12.08
C ILE A 64 2.97 3.29 12.52
N GLU A 65 2.99 3.03 13.83
CA GLU A 65 3.40 1.74 14.38
C GLU A 65 2.49 0.62 13.87
N LYS A 66 1.17 0.82 13.90
CA LYS A 66 0.20 -0.12 13.34
C LYS A 66 0.45 -0.37 11.85
N ALA A 67 0.68 0.69 11.06
CA ALA A 67 0.95 0.55 9.63
C ALA A 67 2.24 -0.25 9.34
N LYS A 68 3.28 -0.10 10.17
CA LYS A 68 4.51 -0.89 10.08
C LYS A 68 4.25 -2.36 10.40
N GLU A 69 3.42 -2.65 11.40
CA GLU A 69 3.01 -4.01 11.76
C GLU A 69 2.21 -4.67 10.62
N ASP A 70 1.15 -4.00 10.14
CA ASP A 70 0.35 -4.46 8.99
C ASP A 70 1.24 -4.76 7.76
N PHE A 71 2.18 -3.86 7.45
CA PHE A 71 3.11 -4.03 6.34
C PHE A 71 3.99 -5.28 6.52
N LYS A 72 4.51 -5.50 7.74
CA LYS A 72 5.33 -6.67 8.07
C LYS A 72 4.52 -7.96 7.94
N GLU A 73 3.27 -7.98 8.40
CA GLU A 73 2.38 -9.14 8.26
C GLU A 73 2.13 -9.48 6.79
N ILE A 74 1.81 -8.48 5.95
CA ILE A 74 1.60 -8.68 4.50
C ILE A 74 2.88 -9.24 3.87
N LYS A 75 4.05 -8.67 4.20
CA LYS A 75 5.34 -9.12 3.68
C LYS A 75 5.59 -10.60 3.99
N GLN A 76 5.29 -11.03 5.21
CA GLN A 76 5.45 -12.41 5.66
C GLN A 76 4.41 -13.34 5.04
N ALA A 77 3.15 -12.93 4.99
CA ALA A 77 2.05 -13.74 4.45
C ALA A 77 2.23 -14.05 2.96
N PHE A 78 2.72 -13.07 2.19
CA PHE A 78 2.91 -13.21 0.74
C PHE A 78 4.36 -13.52 0.33
N LEU A 79 5.30 -13.58 1.28
CA LEU A 79 6.73 -13.87 1.05
C LEU A 79 7.36 -12.96 -0.02
N ILE A 80 7.12 -11.66 0.11
CA ILE A 80 7.53 -10.65 -0.86
C ILE A 80 8.62 -9.73 -0.32
N GLU A 81 9.36 -9.09 -1.22
CA GLU A 81 10.32 -8.03 -0.88
C GLU A 81 10.06 -6.78 -1.73
N PRO A 82 9.27 -5.83 -1.23
CA PRO A 82 8.95 -4.60 -1.97
C PRO A 82 10.21 -3.76 -2.25
N CYS A 83 10.46 -3.44 -3.52
CA CYS A 83 11.60 -2.60 -3.93
C CYS A 83 11.60 -1.22 -3.22
N LEU A 84 10.41 -0.61 -3.09
CA LEU A 84 10.27 0.70 -2.46
C LEU A 84 10.70 0.72 -0.99
N GLU A 85 10.52 -0.38 -0.25
CA GLU A 85 11.01 -0.52 1.13
C GLU A 85 12.53 -0.41 1.18
N LYS A 86 13.24 -1.08 0.26
CA LYS A 86 14.71 -1.05 0.18
C LYS A 86 15.19 0.37 -0.08
N LEU A 87 14.60 1.04 -1.08
CA LEU A 87 14.95 2.42 -1.45
C LEU A 87 14.71 3.44 -0.33
N LEU A 88 13.70 3.25 0.52
CA LEU A 88 13.45 4.12 1.67
C LEU A 88 14.47 3.94 2.79
N ASN A 89 15.00 2.73 2.96
CA ASN A 89 16.00 2.43 4.00
C ASN A 89 17.44 2.80 3.61
N GLU A 90 17.70 3.09 2.33
CA GLU A 90 19.01 3.47 1.78
C GLU A 90 19.30 4.98 1.90
N ASN A 91 18.35 5.79 2.36
CA ASN A 91 18.48 7.24 2.56
C ASN A 91 18.55 7.61 4.04
#